data_AF-A0A645FZ72-F1
#
_entry.id   AF-A0A645FZ72-F1
#
_cell.length_a   1.000
_cell.length_b   1.000
_cell.length_c   1.000
_cell.angle_alpha   90.00
_cell.angle_beta   90.00
_cell.angle_gamma   90.00
#
_symmetry.space_group_name_H-M   'P 1'
#
loop_
_entity.id
_entity.type
_entity.pdbx_description
1 polymer ?
#
loop_
_entity_poly.entity_id
_entity_poly.type
_entity_poly.pdbx_seq_one_letter_code
_entity_poly.pdbx_strand_id
1 'polypeptide(L)' 'MNSTAKNDTISKIKPMLTQGAAVTTHKNEVDCIVTEYGVAVLKGKTMRERTKELINIAHPKFREELISEAKKLNILI' A
#
# COMPACT_ATOMS: atom_id res chain seq x y z
N MET A 1 7.52 -9.29 0.73
CA MET A 1 8.49 -8.17 0.88
C MET A 1 8.34 -7.59 2.27
N ASN A 2 9.40 -7.06 2.89
CA ASN A 2 9.23 -6.34 4.17
C ASN A 2 8.38 -5.07 3.98
N SER A 3 7.52 -4.73 4.94
CA SER A 3 6.64 -3.57 4.88
C SER A 3 7.38 -2.24 5.08
N THR A 4 8.56 -2.28 5.71
CA THR A 4 9.43 -1.12 5.98
C THR A 4 10.83 -1.26 5.37
N ALA A 5 11.59 -0.17 5.43
CA ALA A 5 13.00 -0.07 5.08
C ALA A 5 13.74 0.83 6.09
N LYS A 6 15.08 0.72 6.11
CA LYS A 6 15.98 1.53 6.94
C LYS A 6 15.58 1.48 8.44
N ASN A 7 15.57 0.28 9.02
CA ASN A 7 15.22 0.05 10.43
C ASN A 7 13.87 0.68 10.83
N ASP A 8 12.79 0.34 10.12
CA ASP A 8 11.42 0.79 10.42
C ASP A 8 11.19 2.31 10.38
N THR A 9 12.08 3.05 9.70
CA THR A 9 11.94 4.50 9.52
C THR A 9 11.15 4.86 8.27
N ILE A 10 11.09 3.98 7.25
CA ILE A 10 10.44 4.28 5.98
C ILE A 10 9.48 3.15 5.61
N SER A 11 8.21 3.47 5.34
CA SER A 11 7.24 2.52 4.79
C SER A 11 7.50 2.27 3.28
N LYS A 12 7.43 1.00 2.86
CA LYS A 12 7.42 0.64 1.43
C LYS A 12 6.04 0.74 0.79
N ILE A 13 4.98 0.71 1.59
CA ILE A 13 3.63 1.01 1.12
C ILE A 13 3.43 2.52 1.23
N LYS A 14 3.25 3.17 0.08
CA LYS A 14 3.13 4.63 -0.04
C LYS A 14 1.87 4.99 -0.81
N PRO A 15 1.23 6.14 -0.52
CA PRO A 15 0.05 6.59 -1.26
C PRO A 15 0.39 6.92 -2.72
N MET A 16 1.61 7.37 -2.98
CA MET A 16 2.13 7.63 -4.32
C MET A 16 3.57 7.13 -4.43
N LEU A 17 3.94 6.63 -5.61
CA LEU A 17 5.32 6.24 -5.89
C LEU A 17 6.24 7.46 -5.87
N THR A 18 7.51 7.24 -5.51
CA THR A 18 8.52 8.28 -5.58
C THR A 18 8.60 8.84 -7.00
N GLN A 19 8.70 10.16 -7.15
CA GLN A 19 8.77 10.80 -8.45
C GLN A 19 9.91 10.21 -9.30
N GLY A 20 9.59 9.81 -10.52
CA GLY A 20 10.54 9.17 -11.44
C GLY A 20 10.74 7.66 -11.20
N ALA A 21 10.06 7.04 -10.23
CA ALA A 21 10.11 5.59 -10.06
C ALA A 21 9.50 4.85 -11.25
N ALA A 22 10.22 3.88 -11.80
CA ALA A 22 9.70 3.00 -12.84
C ALA A 22 8.66 2.03 -12.27
N VAL A 23 7.50 1.92 -12.93
CA VAL A 23 6.46 0.96 -12.58
C VAL A 23 6.81 -0.38 -13.22
N THR A 24 7.18 -1.37 -12.41
CA THR A 24 7.57 -2.72 -12.88
C THR A 24 6.37 -3.64 -13.06
N THR A 25 5.37 -3.54 -12.19
CA THR A 25 4.14 -4.35 -12.24
C THR A 25 2.94 -3.41 -12.23
N HIS A 26 2.11 -3.47 -13.27
CA HIS A 26 0.98 -2.58 -13.40
C HIS A 26 -0.16 -2.93 -12.43
N LYS A 27 -0.97 -1.93 -12.07
CA LYS A 27 -2.13 -2.10 -11.19
C LYS A 27 -3.14 -3.17 -11.67
N ASN A 28 -3.20 -3.41 -12.98
CA ASN A 28 -4.13 -4.39 -13.57
C ASN A 28 -3.59 -5.82 -13.51
N GLU A 29 -2.27 -6.00 -13.35
CA GLU A 29 -1.61 -7.31 -13.38
C GLU A 29 -1.28 -7.83 -11.99
N VAL A 30 -1.18 -6.95 -11.00
CA VAL A 30 -0.84 -7.37 -9.63
C VAL A 30 -1.96 -8.20 -9.02
N ASP A 31 -1.61 -9.44 -8.65
CA ASP A 31 -2.54 -10.40 -8.04
C ASP A 31 -2.57 -10.27 -6.51
N CYS A 32 -1.42 -10.38 -5.85
CA CYS A 32 -1.31 -10.26 -4.39
C CYS A 32 0.00 -9.61 -3.95
N ILE A 33 -0.01 -9.02 -2.76
CA ILE A 33 1.16 -8.42 -2.10
C ILE A 33 1.27 -9.03 -0.71
N VAL A 34 2.47 -9.48 -0.34
CA VAL A 34 2.74 -10.14 0.94
C VAL A 34 3.76 -9.34 1.73
N THR A 35 3.44 -9.09 3.00
CA THR A 35 4.36 -8.54 4.01
C THR A 35 4.38 -9.42 5.25
N GLU A 36 5.23 -9.09 6.21
CA GLU A 36 5.28 -9.69 7.55
C GLU A 36 3.98 -9.51 8.35
N TYR A 37 3.08 -8.61 7.92
CA TYR A 37 1.79 -8.35 8.57
C TYR A 37 0.60 -9.05 7.87
N GLY A 38 0.84 -9.78 6.78
CA GLY A 38 -0.18 -10.58 6.10
C GLY A 38 -0.14 -10.51 4.58
N VAL A 39 -1.26 -10.90 3.96
CA VAL A 39 -1.42 -10.99 2.51
C VAL A 39 -2.57 -10.09 2.06
N ALA A 40 -2.30 -9.16 1.14
CA ALA A 40 -3.29 -8.37 0.45
C ALA A 40 -3.54 -8.96 -0.93
N VAL A 41 -4.72 -9.57 -1.12
CA VAL A 41 -5.17 -10.01 -2.45
C VAL A 41 -5.81 -8.82 -3.15
N LEU A 42 -5.37 -8.48 -4.36
CA LEU A 42 -5.80 -7.28 -5.08
C LEU A 42 -6.60 -7.59 -6.36
N LYS A 43 -6.48 -8.81 -6.89
CA LYS A 43 -7.22 -9.25 -8.08
C LYS A 43 -8.73 -9.08 -7.87
N GLY A 44 -9.41 -8.47 -8.85
CA GLY A 44 -10.86 -8.24 -8.82
C GLY A 44 -11.35 -7.19 -7.81
N LYS A 45 -10.46 -6.56 -7.03
CA LYS A 45 -10.84 -5.54 -6.05
C LYS A 45 -10.85 -4.13 -6.64
N THR A 46 -11.79 -3.30 -6.15
CA THR A 46 -11.88 -1.87 -6.47
C THR A 46 -10.71 -1.10 -5.85
N MET A 47 -10.47 0.13 -6.32
CA MET A 47 -9.41 0.98 -5.75
C MET A 47 -9.54 1.19 -4.24
N ARG A 48 -10.77 1.32 -3.73
CA ARG A 48 -11.02 1.48 -2.28
C ARG A 48 -10.66 0.24 -1.49
N GLU A 49 -11.08 -0.92 -1.96
CA GLU A 49 -10.80 -2.20 -1.33
C GLU A 49 -9.31 -2.50 -1.35
N ARG A 50 -8.64 -2.30 -2.50
CA ARG A 50 -7.18 -2.46 -2.63
C ARG A 50 -6.43 -1.57 -1.64
N THR A 51 -6.88 -0.34 -1.47
CA THR A 51 -6.28 0.60 -0.51
C THR A 51 -6.43 0.09 0.93
N LYS A 52 -7.61 -0.38 1.33
CA LYS A 52 -7.84 -0.98 2.65
C LYS A 52 -6.95 -2.21 2.88
N GLU A 53 -6.86 -3.09 1.89
CA GLU A 53 -6.03 -4.29 1.95
C GLU A 53 -4.54 -3.96 2.11
N LEU A 54 -4.05 -2.99 1.33
CA LEU A 54 -2.66 -2.55 1.42
C LEU A 54 -2.34 -1.90 2.77
N ILE A 55 -3.25 -1.10 3.32
CA ILE A 55 -3.10 -0.50 4.64
C ILE A 55 -3.09 -1.59 5.73
N ASN A 56 -3.92 -2.63 5.60
CA ASN A 56 -3.98 -3.72 6.56
C ASN A 56 -2.67 -4.52 6.64
N ILE A 57 -1.95 -4.67 5.53
CA ILE A 57 -0.63 -5.33 5.50
C ILE A 57 0.55 -4.36 5.68
N ALA A 58 0.28 -3.07 5.89
CA ALA A 58 1.32 -2.10 6.20
C ALA A 58 1.76 -2.21 7.67
N HIS A 59 2.96 -1.70 7.96
CA HIS A 59 3.48 -1.61 9.31
C HIS A 59 2.55 -0.75 10.20
N PRO A 60 2.17 -1.19 11.41
CA PRO A 60 1.19 -0.53 12.26
C PRO A 60 1.44 0.98 12.46
N LYS A 61 2.70 1.37 12.66
CA LYS A 61 3.16 2.76 12.80
C LYS A 61 2.69 3.72 11.69
N PHE A 62 2.52 3.23 10.46
CA PHE A 62 2.20 4.08 9.30
C PHE A 62 0.73 3.94 8.83
N ARG A 63 -0.07 3.08 9.46
CA ARG A 63 -1.45 2.82 8.99
C ARG A 63 -2.34 4.06 9.08
N GLU A 64 -2.26 4.80 10.18
CA GLU A 64 -3.06 6.02 10.38
C GLU A 64 -2.71 7.10 9.36
N GLU A 65 -1.41 7.30 9.10
CA GLU A 65 -0.92 8.21 8.07
C GLU A 65 -1.43 7.82 6.68
N LEU A 66 -1.33 6.54 6.32
CA LEU A 66 -1.83 6.03 5.03
C LEU A 66 -3.34 6.20 4.87
N ILE A 67 -4.13 6.04 5.95
CA ILE A 67 -5.58 6.28 5.92
C ILE A 67 -5.86 7.77 5.70
N SER A 68 -5.14 8.65 6.39
CA SER A 68 -5.26 10.11 6.24
C SER A 68 -4.96 10.55 4.81
N GLU A 69 -3.84 10.09 4.25
CA GLU A 69 -3.46 10.38 2.86
C GLU A 69 -4.46 9.80 1.85
N ALA A 70 -4.96 8.59 2.07
CA ALA A 70 -5.98 7.99 1.20
C ALA A 70 -7.29 8.78 1.19
N LYS A 71 -7.66 9.43 2.30
CA LYS A 71 -8.80 10.36 2.38
C LYS A 71 -8.52 11.66 1.63
N LYS A 72 -7.33 12.25 1.79
CA LYS A 72 -6.92 13.46 1.04
C LYS A 72 -6.95 13.23 -0.47
N LEU A 73 -6.61 12.02 -0.92
CA LEU A 73 -6.66 11.60 -2.31
C LEU A 73 -8.06 11.19 -2.80
N ASN A 74 -9.10 11.33 -1.96
CA ASN A 74 -10.49 10.93 -2.24
C ASN A 74 -10.65 9.45 -2.64
N ILE A 75 -9.73 8.59 -2.21
CA ILE A 75 -9.81 7.14 -2.44
C ILE A 75 -10.71 6.52 -1.36
N LEU A 76 -10.47 6.86 -0.10
CA LEU A 76 -11.33 6.49 1.02
C LEU A 76 -12.22 7.68 1.40
N ILE A 77 -13.49 7.40 1.70
CA ILE A 77 -14.47 8.36 2.23
C ILE A 77 -14.75 7.95 3.67
#